data_AF-A0A5P6AAA5-F1
#
_entry.id   AF-A0A5P6AAA5-F1
#
_cell.length_a   1.000
_cell.length_b   1.000
_cell.length_c   1.000
_cell.angle_alpha   90.00
_cell.angle_beta   90.00
_cell.angle_gamma   90.00
#
_symmetry.space_group_name_H-M   'P 1'
#
loop_
_entity.id
_entity.type
_entity.pdbx_description
1 polymer ?
#
loop_
_entity_poly.entity_id
_entity_poly.type
_entity_poly.pdbx_seq_one_letter_code
_entity_poly.pdbx_strand_id
1 'polypeptide(L)' 'MYKEVNTGTNLPAQIDLYATDGDEYKFLCIAKGGGSANKTYLYQETKALITPAKLKSYRLRRCALSAPRPVRRTISPS' A
#
# COMPACT_ATOMS: atom_id res chain seq x y z
N MET A 1 20.70 15.96 -11.56
CA MET A 1 19.60 15.09 -11.09
C MET A 1 18.63 15.83 -10.16
N TYR A 2 18.40 17.14 -10.36
CA TYR A 2 17.57 17.98 -9.47
C TYR A 2 16.57 18.85 -10.23
N LYS A 3 16.59 18.79 -11.57
CA LYS A 3 15.62 19.49 -12.41
C LYS A 3 14.53 18.48 -12.74
N GLU A 4 13.37 18.65 -12.12
CA GLU A 4 12.16 17.91 -12.43
C GLU A 4 11.20 18.83 -13.19
N VAL A 5 10.55 18.30 -14.21
CA VAL A 5 9.51 19.00 -14.97
C VAL A 5 8.25 18.16 -14.97
N ASN A 6 7.10 18.80 -14.77
CA ASN A 6 5.82 18.11 -14.80
C ASN A 6 5.51 17.68 -16.24
N THR A 7 5.03 16.45 -16.42
CA THR A 7 4.69 15.90 -17.74
C THR A 7 3.40 16.49 -18.32
N GLY A 8 2.65 17.28 -17.56
CA GLY A 8 1.42 17.98 -17.95
C GLY A 8 0.21 17.07 -18.20
N THR A 9 0.41 15.75 -18.15
CA THR A 9 -0.56 14.74 -18.57
C THR A 9 -0.86 13.70 -17.49
N ASN A 10 -0.23 13.81 -16.31
CA ASN A 10 -0.31 12.82 -15.22
C ASN A 10 0.13 11.40 -15.62
N LEU A 11 0.88 11.31 -16.74
CA LEU A 11 1.56 10.10 -17.21
C LEU A 11 3.02 10.18 -16.75
N PRO A 12 3.69 9.03 -16.49
CA PRO A 12 3.31 7.66 -16.83
C PRO A 12 2.38 6.98 -15.82
N ALA A 13 1.48 6.11 -16.31
CA ALA A 13 0.69 5.22 -15.46
C ALA A 13 1.47 3.93 -15.15
N GLN A 14 1.30 3.41 -13.93
CA GLN A 14 1.79 2.06 -13.58
C GLN A 14 0.82 1.01 -14.14
N ILE A 15 1.29 0.16 -15.05
CA ILE A 15 0.51 -0.91 -15.69
C ILE A 15 1.22 -2.24 -15.44
N ASP A 16 0.62 -3.08 -14.60
CA ASP A 16 1.13 -4.43 -14.28
C ASP A 16 0.20 -5.46 -14.91
N LEU A 17 0.72 -6.27 -15.85
CA LEU A 17 -0.04 -7.31 -16.55
C LEU A 17 0.36 -8.69 -16.03
N TYR A 18 -0.60 -9.45 -15.51
CA TYR A 18 -0.40 -10.81 -15.01
C TYR A 18 -0.93 -11.82 -16.02
N ALA A 19 -0.15 -12.87 -16.30
CA ALA A 19 -0.62 -14.01 -17.07
C ALA A 19 -1.48 -14.90 -16.18
N THR A 20 -2.72 -15.14 -16.61
CA THR A 20 -3.68 -16.01 -15.93
C THR A 20 -4.27 -16.99 -16.92
N ASP A 21 -4.63 -18.18 -16.46
CA ASP A 21 -5.28 -19.18 -17.30
C ASP A 21 -6.74 -18.77 -17.63
N GLY A 22 -7.15 -18.98 -18.88
CA GLY A 22 -8.49 -18.68 -19.41
C GLY A 22 -8.51 -17.53 -20.43
N ASP A 23 -9.64 -17.37 -21.13
CA ASP A 23 -9.84 -16.36 -22.19
C ASP A 23 -10.48 -15.05 -21.68
N GLU A 24 -10.39 -14.79 -20.37
CA GLU A 24 -10.98 -13.59 -19.75
C GLU A 24 -9.90 -12.58 -19.33
N TYR A 25 -10.05 -11.32 -19.73
CA TYR A 25 -9.16 -10.24 -19.30
C TYR A 25 -9.79 -9.43 -18.16
N LYS A 26 -9.24 -9.59 -16.94
CA LYS A 26 -9.73 -8.91 -15.73
C LYS A 26 -8.82 -7.73 -15.38
N PHE A 27 -9.40 -6.53 -15.33
CA PHE A 27 -8.69 -5.30 -15.01
C PHE A 27 -9.14 -4.74 -13.66
N LEU A 28 -8.19 -4.20 -12.90
CA LEU A 28 -8.46 -3.41 -11.70
C LEU A 28 -7.82 -2.02 -11.87
N CYS A 29 -8.64 -1.02 -12.18
CA CYS A 29 -8.19 0.38 -12.28
C CYS A 29 -8.24 1.04 -10.91
N ILE A 30 -7.11 1.57 -10.43
CA ILE A 30 -7.01 2.25 -9.13
C ILE A 30 -6.46 3.66 -9.31
N ALA A 31 -7.28 4.67 -9.02
CA ALA A 31 -6.80 6.04 -8.87
C ALA A 31 -6.27 6.23 -7.44
N LYS A 32 -4.96 6.07 -7.26
CA LYS A 32 -4.32 6.16 -5.94
C LYS A 32 -3.73 7.56 -5.71
N GLY A 33 -4.26 8.30 -4.75
CA GLY A 33 -3.71 9.60 -4.37
C GLY A 33 -2.36 9.49 -3.66
N GLY A 34 -1.44 10.43 -3.92
CA GLY A 34 -0.09 10.43 -3.33
C GLY A 34 -0.10 10.38 -1.80
N GLY A 35 -1.06 11.04 -1.15
CA GLY A 35 -1.21 11.02 0.31
C GLY A 35 -1.52 9.64 0.91
N SER A 36 -2.21 8.76 0.18
CA SER A 36 -2.45 7.37 0.61
C SER A 36 -1.38 6.41 0.13
N ALA A 37 -0.73 6.70 -1.01
CA ALA A 37 0.47 5.99 -1.45
C ALA A 37 1.60 6.06 -0.40
N ASN A 38 1.87 7.25 0.13
CA ASN A 38 2.92 7.51 1.13
C ASN A 38 2.66 6.88 2.51
N LYS A 39 1.48 6.29 2.72
CA LYS A 39 1.07 5.65 3.98
C LYS A 39 1.10 4.13 3.91
N THR A 40 1.64 3.58 2.84
CA THR A 40 1.93 2.15 2.71
C THR A 40 3.34 1.93 3.27
N TYR A 41 3.44 1.27 4.43
CA TYR A 41 4.71 1.04 5.10
C TYR A 41 5.07 -0.44 5.11
N LEU A 42 6.35 -0.72 4.87
CA LEU A 42 6.94 -2.04 5.05
C LEU A 42 7.61 -2.09 6.43
N TYR A 43 7.27 -3.09 7.24
CA TYR A 43 7.91 -3.32 8.53
C TYR A 43 8.53 -4.71 8.56
N GLN A 44 9.85 -4.78 8.75
CA GLN A 44 10.57 -6.02 8.93
C GLN A 44 10.59 -6.39 10.41
N GLU A 45 9.86 -7.44 10.78
CA GLU A 45 9.65 -7.85 12.15
C GLU A 45 10.01 -9.34 12.32
N THR A 46 10.25 -9.78 13.55
CA THR A 46 10.68 -11.17 13.84
C THR A 46 9.51 -12.02 14.35
N LYS A 47 9.70 -13.35 14.36
CA LYS A 47 8.71 -14.34 14.85
C LYS A 47 8.21 -14.04 16.27
N ALA A 48 8.99 -13.32 17.09
CA ALA A 48 8.63 -12.91 18.44
C ALA A 48 7.42 -11.94 18.52
N LEU A 49 7.00 -11.37 17.39
CA LEU A 49 5.84 -10.47 17.30
C LEU A 49 4.54 -11.16 16.86
N ILE A 50 4.61 -12.41 16.41
CA ILE A 50 3.44 -13.23 16.03
C ILE A 50 2.81 -13.84 17.29
N THR A 51 2.55 -13.00 18.29
CA THR A 51 1.83 -13.36 19.51
C THR A 51 0.66 -12.39 19.67
N PRO A 52 -0.56 -12.84 20.00
CA PRO A 52 -1.76 -11.99 19.95
C PRO A 52 -1.65 -10.66 20.71
N ALA A 53 -1.02 -10.68 21.90
CA ALA A 53 -0.82 -9.49 22.72
C ALA A 53 0.14 -8.48 22.08
N LYS A 54 1.29 -8.96 21.58
CA LYS A 54 2.32 -8.12 20.95
C LYS A 54 1.86 -7.58 19.60
N LEU A 55 1.15 -8.38 18.81
CA LEU A 55 0.62 -7.96 17.51
C LEU A 55 -0.44 -6.85 17.66
N LYS A 56 -1.32 -6.95 18.67
CA LYS A 56 -2.36 -5.95 18.92
C LYS A 56 -1.77 -4.61 19.33
N SER A 57 -0.82 -4.60 20.27
CA SER A 57 -0.13 -3.37 20.70
C SER A 57 0.69 -2.76 19.55
N TYR A 58 1.36 -3.61 18.78
CA TYR A 58 2.11 -3.21 17.60
C TYR A 58 1.24 -2.51 16.54
N ARG A 59 0.12 -3.13 16.16
CA ARG A 59 -0.84 -2.58 15.19
C ARG A 59 -1.42 -1.25 15.65
N LEU A 60 -1.82 -1.15 16.93
CA LEU A 60 -2.41 0.08 17.46
C LEU A 60 -1.42 1.24 17.42
N ARG A 61 -0.16 1.02 17.83
CA ARG A 61 0.87 2.05 17.85
C ARG A 61 1.20 2.57 16.45
N ARG A 62 1.36 1.69 15.45
CA ARG A 62 1.78 2.11 14.11
C ARG A 62 0.64 2.59 13.22
N CYS A 63 -0.54 1.96 13.28
CA CYS A 63 -1.67 2.35 12.43
C CYS A 63 -2.44 3.59 12.96
N ALA A 64 -2.35 3.93 14.24
CA ALA A 64 -3.05 5.12 14.77
C ALA A 64 -2.38 6.44 14.36
N LEU A 65 -1.06 6.45 14.21
CA LEU A 65 -0.29 7.64 13.85
C LEU A 65 -0.36 8.00 12.36
N SER A 66 -0.61 7.04 11.47
CA SER A 66 -0.46 7.27 10.03
C SER A 66 -1.66 7.93 9.33
N ALA A 67 -2.88 7.87 9.87
CA ALA A 67 -4.03 8.57 9.27
C ALA A 67 -5.20 8.86 10.24
N PRO A 68 -5.77 10.09 10.21
CA PRO A 68 -7.01 10.40 10.90
C PRO A 68 -8.19 9.60 10.29
N ARG A 69 -9.19 9.27 11.10
CA ARG A 69 -10.33 8.40 10.73
C ARG A 69 -11.39 9.19 9.95
N PRO A 70 -12.20 8.56 9.07
CA PRO A 70 -12.27 7.13 8.75
C PRO A 70 -11.39 6.72 7.55
N VAL A 71 -10.56 5.67 7.70
CA VAL A 71 -9.71 5.11 6.62
C VAL A 71 -9.81 3.59 6.62
N ARG A 72 -9.97 2.97 5.43
CA ARG A 72 -9.92 1.52 5.24
C ARG A 72 -8.48 1.02 5.39
N ARG A 73 -8.24 0.17 6.40
CA ARG A 73 -6.90 -0.34 6.74
C ARG A 73 -6.77 -1.79 6.28
N THR A 74 -5.72 -2.09 5.52
CA THR A 74 -5.36 -3.46 5.12
C THR A 74 -4.04 -3.84 5.78
N ILE A 75 -3.93 -5.10 6.21
CA ILE A 75 -2.69 -5.69 6.72
C ILE A 75 -2.53 -7.02 5.99
N SER A 76 -1.45 -7.16 5.25
CA SER A 76 -1.05 -8.42 4.63
C SER A 76 0.03 -9.06 5.51
N PRO A 77 -0.21 -10.24 6.09
CA PRO A 77 0.88 -11.07 6.57
C PRO A 77 1.63 -11.59 5.34
N SER A 78 2.91 -11.24 5.22
CA SER A 78 3.84 -11.88 4.28
C SER A 78 4.15 -13.29 4.72
#